data_AF-A0A358QV22-F1
#
_entry.id   AF-A0A358QV22-F1
#
_cell.length_a   1.000
_cell.length_b   1.000
_cell.length_c   1.000
_cell.angle_alpha   90.00
_cell.angle_beta   90.00
_cell.angle_gamma   90.00
#
_symmetry.space_group_name_H-M   'P 1'
#
loop_
_entity.id
_entity.type
_entity.pdbx_description
1 polymer ?
#
loop_
_entity_poly.entity_id
_entity_poly.type
_entity_poly.pdbx_seq_one_letter_code
_entity_poly.pdbx_strand_id
1 'polypeptide(L)' 'MDKPVMKITINSNDSFIDIYEIEPGRLVFETGSSNPLSPAGCGRFETDALGFLELLQKLVGK' A
#
# COMPACT_ATOMS: atom_id res chain seq x y z
N MET A 1 2.57 -12.47 12.63
CA MET A 1 2.01 -11.40 11.79
C MET A 1 3.16 -10.53 11.38
N ASP A 2 3.46 -10.54 10.09
CA ASP A 2 4.55 -9.73 9.54
C ASP A 2 4.22 -8.25 9.73
N LYS A 3 5.18 -7.48 10.25
CA LYS A 3 4.99 -6.04 10.48
C LYS A 3 5.09 -5.32 9.13
N PRO A 4 4.22 -4.35 8.84
CA PRO A 4 4.33 -3.58 7.61
C PRO A 4 5.67 -2.83 7.59
N VAL A 5 6.33 -2.85 6.44
CA VAL A 5 7.57 -2.09 6.21
C VAL A 5 7.29 -0.59 6.06
N MET A 6 6.06 -0.25 5.64
CA MET A 6 5.60 1.13 5.51
C MET A 6 4.08 1.19 5.67
N LYS A 7 3.59 2.25 6.33
CA LYS A 7 2.16 2.56 6.43
C LYS A 7 1.91 3.98 5.96
N ILE A 8 0.96 4.15 5.05
CA ILE A 8 0.54 5.44 4.50
C ILE A 8 -0.89 5.70 4.92
N THR A 9 -1.14 6.77 5.69
CA THR A 9 -2.50 7.18 6.08
C THR A 9 -3.04 8.19 5.07
N ILE A 10 -4.23 7.92 4.53
CA ILE A 10 -4.90 8.76 3.52
C ILE A 10 -6.15 9.35 4.18
N ASN A 11 -6.24 10.68 4.22
CA ASN A 11 -7.31 11.47 4.85
C ASN A 11 -7.47 11.22 6.36
N SER A 12 -6.97 12.15 7.16
CA SER A 12 -7.26 12.40 8.59
C SER A 12 -7.85 11.26 9.44
N ASN A 13 -7.25 10.05 9.36
CA ASN A 13 -7.35 8.88 10.25
C ASN A 13 -8.19 7.68 9.82
N ASP A 14 -8.97 7.79 8.74
CA ASP A 14 -9.93 6.72 8.44
C ASP A 14 -9.41 5.72 7.42
N SER A 15 -8.58 6.12 6.45
CA SER A 15 -8.08 5.19 5.42
C SER A 15 -6.56 5.02 5.48
N PHE A 16 -6.08 3.84 5.14
CA PHE A 16 -4.66 3.54 5.12
C PHE A 16 -4.28 2.58 3.99
N ILE A 17 -3.00 2.61 3.65
CA ILE A 17 -2.32 1.61 2.84
C ILE A 17 -1.19 1.05 3.69
N ASP A 18 -1.27 -0.22 4.05
CA ASP A 18 -0.17 -0.96 4.67
C ASP A 18 0.62 -1.67 3.56
N ILE A 19 1.95 -1.54 3.61
CA ILE A 19 2.87 -2.13 2.65
C ILE A 19 3.72 -3.16 3.38
N TYR A 20 3.71 -4.38 2.89
CA TYR A 20 4.47 -5.51 3.43
C TYR A 20 5.47 -5.99 2.39
N GLU A 21 6.63 -6.44 2.84
CA GLU A 21 7.54 -7.25 2.03
C GLU A 21 7.39 -8.71 2.47
N ILE A 22 6.81 -9.55 1.62
CA ILE A 22 6.51 -10.96 1.95
C ILE A 22 7.67 -11.90 1.55
N GLU A 23 8.43 -11.50 0.54
CA GLU A 23 9.65 -12.13 0.06
C GLU A 23 10.58 -11.02 -0.43
N PRO A 24 11.91 -11.21 -0.47
CA PRO A 24 12.83 -10.20 -0.98
C PRO A 24 12.40 -9.65 -2.35
N GLY A 25 12.03 -8.37 -2.41
CA GLY A 25 11.57 -7.69 -3.62
C GLY A 25 10.11 -7.94 -4.00
N ARG A 26 9.30 -8.64 -3.20
CA ARG A 26 7.84 -8.78 -3.40
C ARG A 26 7.08 -7.95 -2.38
N LEU A 27 6.31 -6.98 -2.87
CA LEU A 27 5.51 -6.08 -2.07
C LEU A 27 4.03 -6.44 -2.13
N VAL A 28 3.38 -6.37 -0.98
CA VAL A 28 1.92 -6.47 -0.84
C VAL A 28 1.41 -5.16 -0.30
N PHE A 29 0.40 -4.61 -0.97
CA PHE A 29 -0.28 -3.39 -0.58
C PHE A 29 -1.68 -3.77 -0.12
N GLU A 30 -2.00 -3.46 1.13
CA GLU A 30 -3.33 -3.63 1.71
C GLU A 30 -3.94 -2.27 1.99
N THR A 31 -5.00 -1.94 1.26
CA THR A 31 -5.81 -0.76 1.53
C THR A 31 -6.90 -1.13 2.51
N GLY A 32 -7.12 -0.29 3.51
CA GLY A 32 -8.15 -0.51 4.52
C GLY A 32 -8.67 0.77 5.10
N SER A 33 -9.70 0.63 5.94
CA SER A 33 -10.23 1.73 6.74
C SER A 33 -10.37 1.31 8.20
N SER A 34 -10.03 2.20 9.12
CA SER A 34 -10.32 2.06 10.54
C SER A 34 -11.80 2.30 10.86
N ASN A 35 -12.53 2.96 9.94
CA ASN A 35 -13.96 3.20 10.03
C ASN A 35 -14.72 2.08 9.30
N PRO A 36 -15.48 1.22 10.01
CA PRO A 36 -16.18 0.08 9.40
C PRO A 36 -17.33 0.49 8.47
N LEU A 37 -17.74 1.76 8.49
CA LEU A 37 -18.76 2.32 7.60
C LEU A 37 -18.14 3.05 6.39
N SER A 38 -16.82 3.14 6.33
CA SER A 38 -16.13 3.81 5.23
C SER A 38 -16.38 3.04 3.93
N PRO A 39 -16.77 3.73 2.84
CA PRO A 39 -16.87 3.12 1.52
C PRO A 39 -15.49 2.81 0.92
N ALA A 40 -14.39 3.20 1.59
CA ALA A 40 -13.04 2.83 1.18
C ALA A 40 -12.90 1.30 1.19
N GLY A 41 -12.85 0.73 -0.01
CA GLY A 41 -12.76 -0.71 -0.20
C GLY A 41 -11.51 -1.28 0.46
N CYS A 42 -11.69 -2.44 1.12
CA CYS A 42 -10.56 -3.29 1.47
C CYS A 42 -10.01 -3.89 0.18
N GLY A 43 -8.77 -3.55 -0.16
CA GLY A 43 -8.13 -3.95 -1.40
C GLY A 43 -6.78 -4.54 -1.09
N ARG A 44 -6.43 -5.63 -1.75
CA ARG A 44 -5.09 -6.21 -1.66
C ARG A 44 -4.56 -6.43 -3.05
N PHE A 45 -3.36 -5.91 -3.31
CA PHE A 45 -2.64 -6.20 -4.55
C PHE A 45 -1.17 -6.46 -4.26
N GLU A 46 -0.55 -7.23 -5.15
CA GLU A 46 0.83 -7.66 -5.02
C GLU A 46 1.61 -7.22 -6.26
N THR A 47 2.85 -6.81 -6.06
CA THR A 47 3.73 -6.34 -7.15
C THR A 47 5.19 -6.56 -6.76
N ASP A 48 6.07 -6.60 -7.75
CA ASP A 48 7.50 -6.57 -7.50
C ASP A 48 7.99 -5.14 -7.20
N ALA A 49 8.97 -5.02 -6.31
CA ALA A 49 9.48 -3.73 -5.83
C ALA A 49 10.12 -2.91 -6.96
N LEU A 50 10.75 -3.56 -7.94
CA LEU A 50 11.42 -2.90 -9.05
C LEU A 50 10.39 -2.25 -9.99
N GLY A 51 9.39 -3.00 -10.42
CA GLY A 51 8.29 -2.52 -11.26
C GLY A 51 7.50 -1.41 -10.58
N PHE A 52 7.27 -1.50 -9.26
CA PHE A 52 6.65 -0.42 -8.49
C PHE A 52 7.51 0.85 -8.48
N LEU A 53 8.82 0.73 -8.25
CA LEU A 53 9.74 1.87 -8.27
C LEU A 53 9.80 2.54 -9.65
N GLU A 54 9.85 1.76 -10.72
CA GLU A 54 9.81 2.27 -12.09
C GLU A 54 8.50 3.02 -12.38
N LEU A 55 7.37 2.52 -11.89
CA LEU A 55 6.07 3.18 -12.02
C LEU A 55 6.07 4.54 -11.28
N LEU A 56 6.58 4.59 -10.06
CA LEU A 56 6.70 5.82 -9.29
C LEU A 56 7.59 6.85 -9.99
N GLN A 57 8.73 6.42 -10.53
CA GLN A 57 9.63 7.31 -11.30
C GLN A 57 8.94 7.89 -12.54
N LYS A 58 8.15 7.08 -13.26
CA LYS A 58 7.36 7.54 -14.41
C LYS A 58 6.27 8.55 -14.03
N LEU A 59 5.70 8.44 -12.83
CA LEU A 59 4.68 9.36 -12.32
C LEU A 59 5.28 10.69 -11.85
N VAL A 60 6.45 10.66 -11.21
CA VAL A 60 7.14 11.86 -10.67
C VAL A 60 7.95 12.59 -11.76
N GLY A 61 8.43 11.87 -12.77
CA GLY A 61 9.17 12.44 -13.91
C GLY A 61 8.31 13.09 -14.99
N LYS A 62 7.01 13.31 -14.73
CA LYS A 62 6.08 14.08 -15.57
C LYS A 62 5.76 15.42 -14.90
#